data_AF-A0A1V4HJ83-F1
#
_entry.id   AF-A0A1V4HJ83-F1
#
_cell.length_a   1.000
_cell.length_b   1.000
_cell.length_c   1.000
_cell.angle_alpha   90.00
_cell.angle_beta   90.00
_cell.angle_gamma   90.00
#
_symmetry.space_group_name_H-M   'P 1'
#
loop_
_entity.id
_entity.type
_entity.pdbx_description
1 polymer ?
#
loop_
_entity_poly.entity_id
_entity_poly.type
_entity_poly.pdbx_seq_one_letter_code
_entity_poly.pdbx_strand_id
1 'polypeptide(L)' 'MWEEVLLTDQLQLQMDPTQRVLELKFNQQEEAEAGRIRLSHAELTLLLHSLLEVSRKFRGD' A
#
# COMPACT_ATOMS: atom_id res chain seq x y z
N MET A 1 -9.36 14.11 -2.52
CA MET A 1 -9.50 13.54 -3.89
C MET A 1 -8.44 12.47 -3.97
N TRP A 2 -8.84 11.24 -4.26
CA TRP A 2 -7.91 10.11 -4.28
C TRP A 2 -7.04 10.15 -5.52
N GLU A 3 -5.74 9.98 -5.32
CA GLU A 3 -4.72 9.87 -6.35
C GLU A 3 -4.24 8.42 -6.43
N GLU A 4 -4.20 7.85 -7.64
CA GLU A 4 -3.65 6.52 -7.84
C GLU A 4 -2.13 6.57 -7.84
N VAL A 5 -1.50 5.76 -6.99
CA VAL A 5 -0.04 5.73 -6.81
C VAL A 5 0.57 4.50 -7.45
N LEU A 6 -0.12 3.36 -7.41
CA LEU A 6 0.32 2.11 -8.02
C LEU A 6 -0.91 1.29 -8.43
N LEU A 7 -0.86 0.72 -9.63
CA LEU A 7 -1.84 -0.24 -10.12
C LEU A 7 -1.11 -1.42 -10.77
N THR A 8 -1.37 -2.62 -10.26
CA THR A 8 -0.83 -3.88 -10.76
C THR A 8 -1.93 -4.93 -10.75
N ASP A 9 -1.68 -6.09 -11.38
CA ASP A 9 -2.64 -7.18 -11.42
C ASP A 9 -3.04 -7.72 -10.04
N GLN A 10 -2.20 -7.54 -9.02
CA GLN A 10 -2.41 -8.07 -7.67
C GLN A 10 -2.65 -7.00 -6.60
N LEU A 11 -2.31 -5.73 -6.88
CA LEU A 11 -2.31 -4.66 -5.88
C LEU A 11 -2.65 -3.32 -6.51
N GLN A 12 -3.54 -2.57 -5.87
CA GLN A 12 -3.78 -1.16 -6.12
C GLN A 12 -3.48 -0.34 -4.87
N LEU A 13 -2.84 0.81 -5.05
CA LEU A 13 -2.49 1.77 -4.02
C LEU A 13 -3.06 3.15 -4.39
N GLN A 14 -3.84 3.74 -3.49
CA GLN A 14 -4.44 5.07 -3.66
C GLN A 14 -4.14 5.96 -2.46
N MET A 15 -3.94 7.25 -2.68
CA MET A 15 -3.61 8.23 -1.65
C MET A 15 -4.61 9.38 -1.62
N ASP A 16 -5.03 9.82 -0.44
CA ASP A 16 -5.63 11.14 -0.25
C ASP A 16 -4.57 12.07 0.37
N PRO A 17 -3.97 12.98 -0.40
CA PRO A 17 -2.90 13.86 0.09
C PRO A 17 -3.41 14.89 1.09
N THR A 18 -4.71 15.22 1.07
CA THR A 18 -5.30 16.18 2.01
C THR A 18 -5.44 15.54 3.39
N GLN A 19 -5.85 14.28 3.44
CA GLN A 19 -6.02 13.55 4.71
C GLN A 19 -4.75 12.80 5.15
N ARG A 20 -3.70 12.76 4.32
CA ARG A 20 -2.46 12.00 4.54
C ARG A 20 -2.72 10.51 4.78
N VAL A 21 -3.64 9.95 4.00
CA VAL A 21 -4.07 8.55 4.09
C VAL A 21 -3.66 7.82 2.81
N LEU A 22 -3.22 6.57 2.96
CA LEU A 22 -3.10 5.60 1.86
C LEU A 22 -4.10 4.45 2.05
N GLU A 23 -4.63 3.99 0.94
CA GLU A 23 -5.54 2.86 0.82
C GLU A 23 -4.86 1.79 -0.05
N LEU A 24 -4.71 0.57 0.50
CA LEU A 24 -4.23 -0.61 -0.22
C LEU A 24 -5.44 -1.48 -0.57
N LYS A 25 -5.50 -1.95 -1.82
CA LYS A 25 -6.49 -2.94 -2.28
C LYS A 25 -5.75 -4.11 -2.90
N PHE A 26 -6.04 -5.31 -2.42
CA PHE A 26 -5.53 -6.54 -3.02
C PHE A 26 -6.51 -7.00 -4.10
N ASN A 27 -5.99 -7.17 -5.30
CA ASN A 27 -6.74 -7.68 -6.44
C ASN A 27 -6.65 -9.22 -6.39
N GLN A 28 -7.31 -9.85 -5.41
CA GLN A 28 -7.48 -11.30 -5.42
C GLN A 28 -8.79 -11.66 -6.12
N GLN A 29 -8.69 -12.70 -6.95
CA GLN A 29 -9.77 -13.32 -7.69
C GLN A 29 -10.93 -13.66 -6.75
N GLU A 30 -12.14 -13.27 -7.15
CA GLU A 30 -13.44 -13.75 -6.69
C GLU A 30 -13.59 -13.89 -5.15
N GLU A 31 -14.25 -12.91 -4.53
CA GLU A 31 -14.94 -12.99 -3.23
C GLU A 31 -14.19 -12.71 -1.92
N ALA A 32 -12.87 -12.50 -1.89
CA ALA A 32 -12.26 -11.94 -0.68
C ALA A 32 -12.40 -10.41 -0.69
N GLU A 33 -13.26 -9.86 0.19
CA GLU A 33 -13.40 -8.42 0.42
C GLU A 33 -12.04 -7.75 0.40
N ALA A 34 -11.81 -6.87 -0.59
CA ALA A 34 -10.60 -6.08 -0.68
C ALA A 34 -10.42 -5.32 0.65
N GLY A 35 -9.52 -5.81 1.50
CA GLY A 35 -9.30 -5.28 2.83
C GLY A 35 -8.78 -3.85 2.73
N ARG A 36 -9.62 -2.87 3.05
CA ARG A 36 -9.21 -1.46 3.11
C ARG A 36 -8.53 -1.21 4.43
N ILE A 37 -7.25 -0.86 4.39
CA ILE A 37 -6.50 -0.43 5.57
C ILE A 37 -6.30 1.08 5.47
N ARG A 38 -6.73 1.81 6.50
CA ARG A 38 -6.47 3.24 6.65
C ARG A 38 -5.25 3.41 7.53
N LEU A 39 -4.20 4.04 7.00
CA LEU A 39 -2.97 4.32 7.75
C LEU A 39 -2.83 5.82 8.00
N SER A 40 -2.40 6.18 9.20
CA SER A 40 -1.88 7.50 9.52
C SER A 40 -0.52 7.72 8.85
N HIS A 41 -0.06 8.97 8.84
CA HIS A 41 1.25 9.33 8.30
C HIS A 41 2.43 8.58 8.97
N ALA A 42 2.34 8.33 10.28
CA ALA A 42 3.39 7.61 11.01
C ALA A 42 3.40 6.11 10.67
N GLU A 43 2.22 5.48 10.67
CA GLU A 43 2.07 4.07 10.28
C GLU A 43 2.50 3.83 8.83
N LEU A 44 2.17 4.78 7.95
CA LEU A 44 2.62 4.77 6.57
C LEU A 44 4.16 4.81 6.47
N THR A 45 4.79 5.71 7.20
CA THR A 45 6.26 5.85 7.17
C THR A 45 6.93 4.56 7.61
N LEU A 46 6.40 3.92 8.67
CA LEU A 46 6.89 2.63 9.16
C LEU A 46 6.69 1.51 8.13
N LEU A 47 5.52 1.45 7.48
CA LEU A 47 5.24 0.46 6.45
C LEU A 47 6.22 0.58 5.28
N LEU A 48 6.46 1.80 4.80
CA LEU A 48 7.40 2.06 3.69
C LEU A 48 8.83 1.65 4.06
N HIS A 49 9.30 2.00 5.26
CA HIS A 49 10.61 1.56 5.75
C HIS A 49 10.73 0.04 5.81
N SER A 50 9.70 -0.64 6.32
CA SER A 50 9.65 -2.10 6.41
C SER A 50 9.70 -2.76 5.03
N LEU A 51 8.94 -2.22 4.06
CA LEU A 51 8.95 -2.72 2.68
C LEU A 51 10.31 -2.52 2.01
N LEU A 52 10.98 -1.38 2.27
CA LEU A 52 12.35 -1.15 1.77
C LEU A 52 13.35 -2.14 2.37
N GLU A 53 13.25 -2.45 3.67
CA GLU A 53 14.05 -3.50 4.31
C GLU A 53 13.83 -4.87 3.69
N VAL A 54 12.56 -5.25 3.49
CA VAL A 54 12.21 -6.50 2.83
C VAL A 54 12.77 -6.54 1.40
N SER A 55 12.64 -5.44 0.64
CA SER A 55 13.18 -5.35 -0.72
C SER A 55 14.71 -5.53 -0.77
N ARG A 56 15.44 -5.02 0.23
CA ARG A 56 16.89 -5.22 0.36
C ARG A 56 17.21 -6.69 0.57
N LYS A 57 16.46 -7.39 1.43
CA LYS A 57 16.61 -8.83 1.66
C LYS A 57 16.37 -9.67 0.40
N PHE A 58 15.40 -9.30 -0.43
CA PHE A 58 15.16 -9.98 -1.70
C PHE A 58 16.25 -9.73 -2.76
N ARG A 59 16.99 -8.61 -2.67
CA ARG A 59 18.11 -8.33 -3.58
C ARG A 59 19.41 -9.05 -3.21
N GLY A 60 19.47 -9.71 -2.05
CA GLY A 60 20.61 -10.54 -1.66
C GLY A 60 21.81 -9.77 -1.09
N ASP A 61 21.61 -8.60 -0.50
CA ASP A 61 22.58 -7.93 0.38
C ASP A 61 22.51 -8.45 1.83
#